data_AF-A0A969TZH1-F1
#
_entry.id   AF-A0A969TZH1-F1
#
_cell.length_a   1.000
_cell.length_b   1.000
_cell.length_c   1.000
_cell.angle_alpha   90.00
_cell.angle_beta   90.00
_cell.angle_gamma   90.00
#
_symmetry.space_group_name_H-M   'P 1'
#
loop_
_entity.id
_entity.type
_entity.pdbx_description
1 polymer ?
#
loop_
_entity_poly.entity_id
_entity_poly.type
_entity_poly.pdbx_seq_one_letter_code
_entity_poly.pdbx_strand_id
1 'polypeptide(L)' 'LILNKEGSIARISPLGRAANVYLDRTQMPLMGDPFVSPLEVANNATIRLVLNPDGSVKTFLEE' A
#
# COMPACT_ATOMS: atom_id res chain seq x y z
N LEU A 1 1.19 1.97 -3.88
CA LEU A 1 1.55 0.67 -3.26
C LEU A 1 1.37 -0.38 -4.35
N ILE A 2 2.38 -1.24 -4.55
CA ILE A 2 2.28 -2.36 -5.49
C ILE A 2 2.16 -3.63 -4.67
N LEU A 3 1.20 -4.46 -5.03
CA LEU A 3 0.93 -5.74 -4.41
C LEU A 3 1.26 -6.88 -5.36
N ASN A 4 1.78 -7.97 -4.81
CA ASN A 4 1.89 -9.22 -5.54
C ASN A 4 0.52 -9.92 -5.61
N LYS A 5 0.38 -10.93 -6.46
CA LYS A 5 -0.90 -11.62 -6.71
C LYS A 5 -1.45 -12.32 -5.45
N GLU A 6 -0.56 -12.83 -4.61
CA GLU A 6 -0.89 -13.46 -3.33
C GLU A 6 -1.33 -12.46 -2.24
N GLY A 7 -1.28 -11.15 -2.52
CA GLY A 7 -1.73 -10.09 -1.59
C GLY A 7 -0.64 -9.54 -0.67
N SER A 8 0.62 -9.92 -0.90
CA SER A 8 1.78 -9.39 -0.17
C SER A 8 2.27 -8.06 -0.74
N ILE A 9 2.97 -7.26 0.07
CA ILE A 9 3.56 -5.99 -0.38
C ILE A 9 4.76 -6.25 -1.28
N ALA A 10 4.65 -5.85 -2.55
CA ALA A 10 5.75 -5.89 -3.50
C ALA A 10 6.63 -4.65 -3.40
N ARG A 11 6.00 -3.46 -3.31
CA ARG A 11 6.71 -2.18 -3.26
C ARG A 11 5.86 -1.06 -2.66
N ILE A 12 6.48 -0.26 -1.79
CA ILE A 12 5.92 0.98 -1.29
C ILE A 12 6.60 2.15 -2.00
N SER A 13 5.82 3.10 -2.52
CA SER A 13 6.31 4.35 -3.09
C SER A 13 5.64 5.51 -2.36
N PRO A 14 6.29 6.10 -1.35
CA PRO A 14 5.74 7.22 -0.59
C PRO A 14 5.48 8.43 -1.49
N LEU A 15 4.35 9.10 -1.27
CA LEU A 15 4.02 10.34 -1.98
C LEU A 15 4.35 11.54 -1.10
N GLY A 16 5.50 12.16 -1.38
CA GLY A 16 5.97 13.36 -0.69
C GLY A 16 6.78 13.09 0.58
N ARG A 17 7.29 14.19 1.18
CA ARG A 17 8.26 14.12 2.28
C ARG A 17 7.68 13.50 3.55
N ALA A 18 6.46 13.87 3.93
CA ALA A 18 5.83 13.34 5.13
C ALA A 18 5.64 11.82 5.04
N ALA A 19 5.09 11.33 3.93
CA ALA A 19 4.94 9.90 3.70
C ALA A 19 6.28 9.16 3.78
N ASN A 20 7.37 9.76 3.28
CA ASN A 20 8.69 9.15 3.36
C ASN A 20 9.28 9.14 4.78
N VAL A 21 9.08 10.22 5.55
CA VAL A 21 9.63 10.38 6.91
C VAL A 21 8.88 9.56 7.96
N TYR A 22 7.58 9.34 7.76
CA TYR A 22 6.73 8.69 8.75
C TYR A 22 6.32 7.25 8.36
N LEU A 23 6.81 6.71 7.24
CA LEU A 23 6.42 5.37 6.76
C LEU A 23 6.71 4.28 7.80
N ASP A 24 7.89 4.31 8.40
CA ASP A 24 8.35 3.39 9.44
C ASP A 24 7.58 3.53 10.77
N ARG A 25 6.90 4.65 10.97
CA ARG A 25 6.02 4.90 12.12
C ARG A 25 4.59 4.48 11.85
N THR A 26 4.26 4.16 10.60
CA THR A 26 3.03 3.44 10.30
C THR A 26 3.26 1.98 10.64
N GLN A 27 2.33 1.33 11.33
CA GLN A 27 2.37 -0.13 11.56
C GLN A 27 2.07 -0.91 10.26
N MET A 28 2.54 -0.41 9.10
CA MET A 28 2.39 -1.10 7.83
C MET A 28 3.27 -2.34 7.82
N PRO A 29 2.79 -3.46 7.24
CA PRO A 29 3.59 -4.66 7.07
C PRO A 29 4.85 -4.41 6.23
N LEU A 30 5.84 -5.29 6.37
CA LEU A 30 7.08 -5.19 5.61
C LEU A 30 6.89 -5.70 4.18
N MET A 31 7.89 -5.47 3.32
CA MET A 31 7.90 -6.07 1.99
C MET A 31 7.86 -7.60 2.10
N GLY A 32 7.00 -8.23 1.31
CA GLY A 32 6.76 -9.67 1.35
C GLY A 32 5.73 -10.12 2.40
N ASP A 33 5.39 -9.28 3.38
CA ASP A 33 4.34 -9.62 4.33
C ASP A 33 2.95 -9.53 3.69
N PRO A 34 2.01 -10.40 4.10
CA PRO A 34 0.60 -10.29 3.70
C PRO A 34 0.03 -8.94 4.12
N PHE A 35 -0.61 -8.26 3.19
CA PHE A 35 -1.29 -6.97 3.46
C PHE A 35 -2.78 -7.04 3.15
N VAL A 36 -3.16 -7.79 2.12
CA VAL A 36 -4.55 -8.06 1.74
C VAL A 36 -4.72 -9.54 1.42
N SER A 37 -5.96 -9.98 1.29
CA SER A 37 -6.27 -11.28 0.69
C SER A 37 -5.73 -11.37 -0.75
N PRO A 38 -5.49 -12.59 -1.26
CA PRO A 38 -5.07 -12.78 -2.64
C PRO A 38 -5.98 -12.05 -3.63
N LEU A 39 -5.35 -11.47 -4.65
CA LEU A 39 -6.04 -10.64 -5.62
C LEU A 39 -6.64 -11.49 -6.74
N GLU A 40 -7.92 -11.28 -7.05
CA GLU A 40 -8.60 -11.89 -8.21
C GLU A 40 -8.30 -11.16 -9.52
N VAL A 41 -7.10 -10.61 -9.69
CA VAL A 41 -6.64 -9.97 -10.93
C VAL A 41 -5.51 -10.78 -11.58
N ALA A 42 -5.46 -10.73 -12.91
CA ALA A 42 -4.47 -11.47 -13.68
C ALA A 42 -3.03 -10.96 -13.46
N ASN A 43 -2.88 -9.67 -13.16
CA ASN A 43 -1.60 -8.96 -13.01
C ASN A 43 -1.51 -8.28 -11.64
N ASN A 44 -0.32 -7.76 -11.30
CA ASN A 44 -0.11 -6.97 -10.08
C ASN A 44 -1.05 -5.75 -10.04
N ALA A 45 -1.63 -5.48 -8.88
CA ALA A 45 -2.48 -4.30 -8.66
C ALA A 45 -1.68 -3.15 -8.07
N THR A 46 -1.88 -1.95 -8.62
CA THR A 46 -1.40 -0.71 -8.01
C THR A 46 -2.55 -0.09 -7.22
N ILE A 47 -2.33 0.10 -5.92
CA ILE A 47 -3.30 0.79 -5.05
C ILE A 47 -2.67 2.07 -4.53
N ARG A 48 -3.34 3.20 -4.76
CA ARG A 48 -3.01 4.46 -4.10
C ARG A 48 -3.76 4.58 -2.79
N LEU A 49 -3.02 4.92 -1.74
CA LEU A 49 -3.52 5.14 -0.40
C LEU A 49 -3.41 6.63 -0.09
N VAL A 50 -4.46 7.21 0.49
CA VAL A 50 -4.46 8.58 1.00
C VAL A 50 -4.82 8.56 2.47
N LEU A 51 -3.85 8.87 3.33
CA LEU A 51 -4.05 9.06 4.77
C LEU A 51 -4.50 10.50 5.03
N ASN A 52 -5.70 10.66 5.59
CA ASN A 52 -6.22 11.96 5.99
C ASN A 52 -5.76 12.30 7.43
N PRO A 53 -5.77 13.59 7.81
CA PRO A 53 -5.37 14.00 9.16
C PRO A 53 -6.20 13.40 10.31
N ASP A 54 -7.44 12.98 10.02
CA ASP A 54 -8.34 12.31 10.96
C ASP A 54 -8.01 10.81 11.14
N GLY A 55 -6.97 10.32 10.47
CA GLY A 55 -6.57 8.91 10.50
C GLY A 55 -7.33 8.02 9.52
N SER A 56 -8.31 8.55 8.79
CA SER A 56 -9.01 7.77 7.76
C SER A 56 -8.11 7.52 6.54
N VAL A 57 -8.22 6.32 5.96
CA VAL A 57 -7.48 5.93 4.77
C VAL A 57 -8.45 5.75 3.60
N LYS A 58 -8.20 6.45 2.49
CA LYS A 58 -8.91 6.21 1.22
C LYS A 58 -8.04 5.38 0.29
N THR A 59 -8.64 4.44 -0.41
CA THR A 59 -7.96 3.54 -1.33
C THR A 59 -8.48 3.76 -2.75
N PHE A 60 -7.58 3.73 -3.73
CA PHE A 60 -7.89 3.86 -5.15
C PHE A 60 -7.14 2.76 -5.91
N LEU A 61 -7.85 1.95 -6.67
CA LEU A 61 -7.23 1.05 -7.63
C LEU A 61 -6.78 1.89 -8.83
N GLU A 62 -5.52 1.75 -9.23
CA GLU A 62 -4.96 2.42 -10.40
C GLU A 62 -4.84 1.42 -11.55
N GLU A 63 -5.15 1.88 -12.78
CA GLU A 63 -5.04 1.11 -14.03
C GLU A 63 -3.59 0.93 -14.49
#